data_AF-A0A7S1YTC2-F1
#
_entry.id   AF-A0A7S1YTC2-F1
#
_cell.length_a   1.000
_cell.length_b   1.000
_cell.length_c   1.000
_cell.angle_alpha   90.00
_cell.angle_beta   90.00
_cell.angle_gamma   90.00
#
_symmetry.space_group_name_H-M   'P 1'
#
loop_
_entity.id
_entity.type
_entity.pdbx_description
1 polymer ?
#
loop_
_entity_poly.entity_id
_entity_poly.type
_entity_poly.pdbx_seq_one_letter_code
_entity_poly.pdbx_strand_id
1 'polypeptide(L)'
;RGEGGTAKTQQVEGKKGTTSPPLAIYREFYHPSFLAGSKFLSIAAAVGHNNNHYPNLSLERRLMRREKAWRVVTTVRCSTETLGGLSYNDFHVASMVDVEAGRDEFRNLFLGERESLMKHV
;
A
#
# COMPACT_ATOMS: atom_id res chain seq x y z
N ARG A 1 42.72 19.86 -47.96
CA ARG A 1 41.51 19.11 -48.41
C ARG A 1 41.30 18.01 -47.37
N GLY A 2 40.59 18.21 -46.27
CA GLY A 2 39.23 18.77 -46.16
C GLY A 2 38.31 17.59 -45.85
N GLU A 3 37.95 17.45 -44.58
CA GLU A 3 37.42 16.27 -43.88
C GLU A 3 36.02 15.85 -44.36
N GLY A 4 35.85 14.56 -44.66
CA GLY A 4 34.54 13.93 -44.89
C GLY A 4 34.11 13.17 -43.63
N GLY A 5 33.63 13.89 -42.63
CA GLY A 5 33.07 13.30 -41.41
C GLY A 5 31.77 12.56 -41.70
N THR A 6 31.79 11.23 -41.57
CA THR A 6 30.57 10.42 -41.51
C THR A 6 29.92 10.63 -40.15
N ALA A 7 28.83 11.40 -40.12
CA ALA A 7 27.97 11.53 -38.96
C ALA A 7 27.33 10.16 -38.67
N LYS A 8 27.88 9.43 -37.69
CA LYS A 8 27.20 8.28 -37.08
C LYS A 8 26.03 8.81 -36.27
N THR A 9 24.83 8.71 -36.83
CA THR A 9 23.59 8.85 -36.08
C THR A 9 23.57 7.75 -35.01
N GLN A 10 23.93 8.10 -33.77
CA GLN A 10 23.62 7.27 -32.61
C GLN A 10 22.11 7.26 -32.47
N GLN A 11 21.46 6.19 -32.93
CA GLN A 11 20.13 5.85 -32.44
C GLN A 11 20.26 5.60 -30.94
N VAL A 12 19.82 6.55 -30.14
CA VAL A 12 19.55 6.33 -28.72
C VAL A 12 18.31 5.43 -28.69
N GLU A 13 18.53 4.12 -28.65
CA GLU A 13 17.49 3.16 -28.32
C GLU A 13 16.99 3.49 -26.92
N GLY A 14 15.88 4.24 -26.85
CA GLY A 14 15.15 4.40 -25.62
C GLY A 14 14.73 3.03 -25.13
N LYS A 15 15.38 2.54 -24.06
CA LYS A 15 14.92 1.38 -23.31
C LYS A 15 13.47 1.64 -22.90
N LYS A 16 12.52 1.06 -23.67
CA LYS A 16 11.16 0.86 -23.18
C LYS A 16 11.28 -0.10 -22.01
N GLY A 17 11.37 0.45 -20.80
CA GLY A 17 11.25 -0.33 -19.58
C GLY A 17 9.92 -1.06 -19.68
N THR A 18 9.95 -2.37 -19.80
CA THR A 18 8.78 -3.23 -19.75
C THR A 18 8.30 -3.22 -18.30
N THR A 19 7.59 -2.17 -17.89
CA THR A 19 6.94 -2.12 -16.59
C THR A 19 5.79 -3.11 -16.65
N SER A 20 5.97 -4.29 -16.03
CA SER A 20 4.88 -5.23 -15.85
C SER A 20 3.73 -4.54 -15.11
N PRO A 21 2.47 -4.85 -15.45
CA PRO A 21 1.33 -4.26 -14.77
C PRO A 21 1.36 -4.57 -13.27
N PRO A 22 0.83 -3.67 -12.42
CA PRO A 22 0.77 -3.91 -10.98
C PRO A 22 -0.15 -5.11 -10.68
N LEU A 23 0.30 -5.99 -9.79
CA LEU A 23 -0.43 -7.22 -9.44
C LEU A 23 -1.32 -7.06 -8.20
N ALA A 24 -1.19 -5.94 -7.48
CA ALA A 24 -1.92 -5.67 -6.25
C ALA A 24 -1.93 -4.16 -5.94
N ILE A 25 -2.89 -3.75 -5.12
CA ILE A 25 -2.92 -2.44 -4.45
C ILE A 25 -2.80 -2.67 -2.95
N TYR A 26 -2.17 -1.73 -2.25
CA TYR A 26 -2.07 -1.82 -0.81
C TYR A 26 -2.05 -0.44 -0.16
N ARG A 27 -2.46 -0.41 1.11
CA ARG A 27 -2.41 0.78 1.95
C ARG A 27 -1.98 0.40 3.36
N GLU A 28 -1.15 1.26 3.95
CA GLU A 28 -0.71 1.13 5.33
C GLU A 28 -1.49 2.10 6.23
N PHE A 29 -1.78 1.63 7.44
CA PHE A 29 -2.41 2.40 8.50
C PHE A 29 -1.56 2.31 9.76
N TYR A 30 -1.32 3.45 10.39
CA TYR A 30 -0.52 3.55 11.60
C TYR A 30 -1.41 3.63 12.82
N HIS A 31 -1.04 2.93 13.89
CA HIS A 31 -1.88 2.79 15.08
C HIS A 31 -1.13 3.18 16.36
N PRO A 32 -1.83 3.70 17.39
CA PRO A 32 -1.22 4.00 18.69
C PRO A 32 -0.84 2.74 19.48
N SER A 33 -1.45 1.60 19.18
CA SER A 33 -1.18 0.34 19.86
C SER A 33 -1.58 -0.85 18.99
N PHE A 34 -1.07 -2.04 19.33
CA PHE A 34 -1.52 -3.29 18.69
C PHE A 34 -3.02 -3.53 18.86
N LEU A 35 -3.60 -3.12 19.99
CA LEU A 35 -5.03 -3.27 20.23
C LEU A 35 -5.87 -2.35 19.32
N ALA A 36 -5.40 -1.14 19.06
CA ALA A 36 -6.04 -0.26 18.08
C ALA A 36 -5.92 -0.83 16.66
N GLY A 37 -4.74 -1.35 16.31
CA GLY A 37 -4.52 -2.03 15.04
C GLY A 37 -5.41 -3.27 14.85
N SER A 38 -5.56 -4.12 15.86
CA SER A 38 -6.38 -5.34 15.77
C SER A 38 -7.87 -5.03 15.63
N LYS A 39 -8.36 -3.97 16.28
CA LYS A 39 -9.72 -3.46 16.06
C LYS A 39 -9.94 -3.06 14.61
N PHE A 40 -9.02 -2.28 14.04
CA PHE A 40 -9.10 -1.90 12.63
C PHE A 40 -8.99 -3.10 11.68
N LEU A 41 -8.08 -4.04 11.96
CA LEU A 41 -7.92 -5.27 11.20
C LEU A 41 -9.23 -6.07 11.13
N SER A 42 -9.97 -6.12 12.24
CA SER A 42 -11.28 -6.79 12.32
C SER A 42 -12.33 -6.11 11.43
N ILE A 43 -12.29 -4.77 11.35
CA ILE A 43 -13.17 -3.99 10.46
C ILE A 43 -12.84 -4.30 8.99
N ALA A 44 -11.56 -4.25 8.61
CA ALA A 44 -11.13 -4.57 7.25
C ALA A 44 -11.49 -6.02 6.86
N ALA A 45 -11.35 -6.97 7.79
CA ALA A 45 -11.78 -8.35 7.59
C ALA A 45 -13.30 -8.47 7.38
N ALA A 46 -14.10 -7.73 8.16
CA ALA A 46 -15.56 -7.70 8.00
C ALA A 46 -15.97 -7.10 6.64
N VAL A 47 -15.27 -6.06 6.16
CA VAL A 47 -15.48 -5.54 4.79
C VAL A 47 -15.24 -6.63 3.75
N GLY A 48 -14.11 -7.34 3.84
CA GLY A 48 -13.81 -8.42 2.89
C GLY A 48 -14.84 -9.56 2.92
N HIS A 49 -15.26 -9.97 4.13
CA HIS A 49 -16.29 -10.99 4.32
C HIS A 49 -17.63 -10.59 3.69
N ASN A 50 -18.10 -9.37 3.95
CA ASN A 50 -19.39 -8.88 3.44
C ASN A 50 -19.41 -8.69 1.92
N ASN A 51 -18.24 -8.55 1.29
CA ASN A 51 -18.10 -8.39 -0.17
C ASN A 51 -17.61 -9.67 -0.87
N ASN A 52 -17.46 -10.78 -0.14
CA ASN A 52 -16.89 -12.03 -0.63
C ASN A 52 -15.57 -11.85 -1.41
N HIS A 53 -14.72 -10.92 -0.96
CA HIS A 53 -13.44 -10.62 -1.57
C HIS A 53 -12.43 -10.28 -0.48
N TYR A 54 -11.47 -11.18 -0.25
CA TYR A 54 -10.69 -11.21 0.98
C TYR A 54 -9.31 -10.57 0.78
N PRO A 55 -9.05 -9.37 1.32
CA PRO A 55 -7.74 -8.77 1.24
C PRO A 55 -6.73 -9.55 2.08
N ASN A 56 -5.46 -9.52 1.68
CA ASN A 56 -4.36 -9.93 2.52
C ASN A 56 -4.12 -8.85 3.60
N LEU A 57 -4.32 -9.24 4.85
CA LEU A 57 -4.24 -8.35 6.00
C LEU A 57 -3.06 -8.73 6.89
N SER A 58 -2.27 -7.75 7.31
CA SER A 58 -1.21 -7.96 8.30
C SER A 58 -1.24 -6.88 9.37
N LEU A 59 -0.80 -7.23 10.58
CA LEU A 59 -0.61 -6.32 11.70
C LEU A 59 0.74 -6.63 12.35
N GLU A 60 1.65 -5.66 12.35
CA GLU A 60 3.01 -5.86 12.83
C GLU A 60 3.57 -4.63 13.54
N ARG A 61 4.63 -4.86 14.32
CA ARG A 61 5.54 -3.79 14.74
C ARG A 61 6.70 -3.74 13.75
N ARG A 62 6.83 -2.62 13.05
CA ARG A 62 7.87 -2.41 12.04
C ARG A 62 8.86 -1.36 12.51
N LEU A 63 10.16 -1.68 12.46
CA LEU A 63 11.23 -0.72 12.67
C LEU A 63 11.45 0.08 11.39
N MET A 64 11.19 1.38 11.44
CA MET A 64 11.45 2.27 10.31
C MET A 64 12.94 2.64 10.29
N ARG A 65 13.68 2.10 9.32
CA ARG A 65 15.16 2.20 9.28
C ARG A 65 15.67 3.64 9.25
N ARG A 66 14.98 4.53 8.53
CA ARG A 66 15.42 5.93 8.34
C ARG A 66 15.21 6.75 9.61
N GLU A 67 14.06 6.60 10.23
CA GLU A 67 13.65 7.38 11.40
C GLU A 67 14.05 6.73 12.73
N LYS A 68 14.51 5.48 12.69
CA LYS A 68 14.87 4.66 13.86
C LYS A 68 13.76 4.57 14.90
N ALA A 69 12.51 4.57 14.45
CA ALA A 69 11.33 4.51 15.30
C ALA A 69 10.53 3.23 15.01
N TRP A 70 9.96 2.64 16.05
CA TRP A 70 9.02 1.53 15.90
C TRP A 70 7.63 2.07 15.55
N ARG A 71 6.91 1.40 14.66
CA ARG A 71 5.50 1.72 14.37
C ARG A 71 4.66 0.46 14.47
N VAL A 72 3.42 0.60 14.95
CA VAL A 72 2.39 -0.42 14.78
C VAL A 72 1.68 -0.14 13.46
N VAL A 73 1.74 -1.11 12.54
CA VAL A 73 1.27 -0.94 11.16
C VAL A 73 0.28 -2.05 10.82
N THR A 74 -0.88 -1.67 10.31
CA THR A 74 -1.75 -2.58 9.56
C THR A 74 -1.53 -2.37 8.08
N THR A 75 -1.36 -3.46 7.33
CA THR A 75 -1.32 -3.42 5.86
C THR A 75 -2.56 -4.09 5.31
N VAL A 76 -3.28 -3.39 4.43
CA VAL A 76 -4.39 -3.93 3.65
C VAL A 76 -3.92 -4.08 2.21
N ARG A 77 -3.81 -5.30 1.71
CA ARG A 77 -3.38 -5.60 0.33
C ARG A 77 -4.50 -6.32 -0.43
N CYS A 78 -4.97 -5.73 -1.53
CA CYS A 78 -5.99 -6.32 -2.39
C CYS A 78 -5.36 -6.82 -3.69
N SER A 79 -5.66 -8.07 -4.04
CA SER A 79 -5.35 -8.70 -5.32
C SER A 79 -6.31 -9.87 -5.56
N THR A 80 -6.59 -10.17 -6.82
CA THR A 80 -7.39 -11.32 -7.22
C THR A 80 -6.47 -12.45 -7.68
N GLU A 81 -6.20 -13.42 -6.80
CA GLU A 81 -5.23 -14.49 -7.05
C GLU A 81 -5.54 -15.32 -8.29
N THR A 82 -6.82 -15.62 -8.53
CA THR A 82 -7.27 -16.42 -9.69
C THR A 82 -7.05 -15.72 -11.02
N LEU A 83 -6.98 -14.39 -11.04
CA LEU A 83 -6.67 -13.59 -12.22
C LEU A 83 -5.17 -13.27 -12.34
N GLY A 84 -4.39 -13.59 -11.30
CA GLY A 84 -2.98 -13.22 -11.22
C GLY A 84 -2.74 -11.71 -11.22
N GLY A 85 -3.69 -10.91 -10.73
CA GLY A 85 -3.60 -9.45 -10.80
C GLY A 85 -4.77 -8.72 -10.15
N LEU A 86 -5.02 -7.50 -10.63
CA LEU A 86 -6.08 -6.64 -10.13
C LEU A 86 -7.41 -6.89 -10.84
N SER A 87 -8.50 -6.80 -10.08
CA SER A 87 -9.87 -6.79 -10.58
C SER A 87 -10.64 -5.59 -10.02
N TYR A 88 -11.85 -5.39 -10.53
CA TYR A 88 -12.80 -4.40 -9.98
C TYR A 88 -13.02 -4.59 -8.47
N ASN A 89 -13.10 -5.84 -8.01
CA ASN A 89 -13.37 -6.15 -6.60
C ASN A 89 -12.25 -5.69 -5.66
N ASP A 90 -11.00 -5.67 -6.15
CA ASP A 90 -9.86 -5.16 -5.38
C ASP A 90 -10.04 -3.68 -5.06
N PHE A 91 -10.42 -2.88 -6.06
CA PHE A 91 -10.67 -1.45 -5.89
C PHE A 91 -11.94 -1.19 -5.07
N HIS A 92 -12.99 -1.99 -5.26
CA HIS A 92 -14.23 -1.90 -4.50
C HIS A 92 -13.97 -2.13 -3.00
N VAL A 93 -13.31 -3.23 -2.63
CA VAL A 93 -12.97 -3.53 -1.23
C VAL A 93 -12.04 -2.48 -0.65
N ALA A 94 -11.01 -2.04 -1.37
CA ALA A 94 -10.12 -0.98 -0.90
C ALA A 94 -10.89 0.33 -0.61
N SER A 95 -11.83 0.70 -1.48
CA SER A 95 -12.68 1.88 -1.30
C SER A 95 -13.58 1.75 -0.07
N MET A 96 -14.17 0.57 0.16
CA MET A 96 -15.00 0.31 1.34
C MET A 96 -14.17 0.36 2.63
N VAL A 97 -12.94 -0.15 2.62
CA VAL A 97 -12.01 -0.02 3.76
C VAL A 97 -11.69 1.46 4.03
N ASP A 98 -11.49 2.27 2.99
CA ASP A 98 -11.24 3.70 3.15
C ASP A 98 -12.45 4.44 3.72
N VAL A 99 -13.67 4.07 3.31
CA VAL A 99 -14.91 4.60 3.88
C VAL A 99 -15.00 4.26 5.37
N GLU A 100 -14.73 3.01 5.76
CA GLU A 100 -14.71 2.62 7.17
C GLU A 100 -13.62 3.36 7.95
N ALA A 101 -12.40 3.46 7.41
CA ALA A 101 -11.31 4.21 8.05
C ALA A 101 -11.63 5.70 8.23
N GLY A 102 -12.50 6.25 7.37
CA GLY A 102 -12.95 7.65 7.43
C GLY A 102 -14.02 7.95 8.47
N ARG A 103 -14.63 6.94 9.12
CA ARG A 103 -15.68 7.17 10.11
C ARG A 103 -15.12 7.79 11.40
N ASP A 104 -15.84 8.77 11.94
CA ASP A 104 -15.42 9.50 13.14
C ASP A 104 -15.22 8.59 14.36
N GLU A 105 -16.03 7.55 14.50
CA GLU A 105 -15.94 6.54 15.56
C GLU A 105 -14.61 5.77 15.57
N PHE A 106 -13.92 5.69 14.42
CA PHE A 106 -12.66 5.00 14.26
C PHE A 106 -11.45 5.92 14.14
N ARG A 107 -11.65 7.25 14.17
CA ARG A 107 -10.55 8.23 14.07
C ARG A 107 -9.46 7.99 15.12
N ASN A 108 -9.83 7.58 16.33
CA ASN A 108 -8.90 7.29 17.43
C ASN A 108 -8.09 5.99 17.24
N LEU A 109 -8.42 5.16 16.24
CA LEU A 109 -7.64 3.97 15.92
C LEU A 109 -6.39 4.29 15.11
N PHE A 110 -6.32 5.48 14.51
CA PHE A 110 -5.26 5.85 13.57
C PHE A 110 -4.37 6.94 14.13
N LEU A 111 -3.12 6.94 13.68
CA LEU A 111 -2.17 8.02 13.83
C LEU A 111 -1.86 8.62 12.46
N GLY A 112 -1.62 9.93 12.45
CA GLY A 112 -0.94 10.55 11.32
C GLY A 112 0.47 9.99 11.17
N GLU A 113 1.00 9.98 9.96
CA GLU A 113 2.34 9.43 9.70
C GLU A 113 3.42 10.10 10.57
N ARG A 114 3.37 11.42 10.72
CA ARG A 114 4.29 12.18 11.59
C ARG A 114 4.09 11.85 13.07
N GLU A 115 2.85 11.72 13.52
CA GLU A 115 2.56 11.40 14.92
C GLU A 115 3.04 9.98 15.28
N SER A 116 2.90 9.04 14.35
CA SER A 116 3.36 7.66 14.54
C SER A 116 4.86 7.53 14.79
N LEU A 117 5.66 8.54 14.39
CA LEU A 117 7.10 8.58 14.65
C LEU A 117 7.46 9.00 16.07
N MET A 118 6.61 9.76 16.74
CA MET A 118 6.92 10.35 18.05
C MET A 118 6.48 9.46 19.22
N LYS A 119 5.56 8.51 18.99
CA LYS A 119 4.89 7.76 20.05
C LYS A 119 5.61 6.50 20.54
N HIS A 120 6.70 6.10 19.89
CA HIS A 120 7.32 4.78 20.10
C HIS A 120 8.86 4.86 20.13
N VAL A 121 9.37 5.88 20.83
CA VAL A 121 10.76 5.94 21.30
C VAL A 121 10.88 5.14 22.59
#